data_AF-A0A2T0XNP5-F1
#
_entry.id   AF-A0A2T0XNP5-F1
#
_cell.length_a   1.000
_cell.length_b   1.000
_cell.length_c   1.000
_cell.angle_alpha   90.00
_cell.angle_beta   90.00
_cell.angle_gamma   90.00
#
_symmetry.space_group_name_H-M   'P 1'
#
loop_
_entity.id
_entity.type
_entity.pdbx_description
1 polymer ?
#
loop_
_entity_poly.entity_id
_entity_poly.type
_entity_poly.pdbx_seq_one_letter_code
_entity_poly.pdbx_strand_id
1 'polypeptide(L)' 'MKYLLKNLGILMIIAAVVVLAIYAVNNYIDNIYLIVSLLLIIAGIAAHIIFNKKVEE' A
#
# COMPACT_ATOMS: atom_id res chain seq x y z
N MET A 1 0.28 22.81 -2.91
CA MET A 1 1.62 22.18 -2.74
C MET A 1 1.90 21.71 -1.32
N LYS A 2 1.60 22.50 -0.28
CA LYS A 2 1.88 22.14 1.13
C LYS A 2 1.24 20.80 1.56
N TYR A 3 0.01 20.52 1.14
CA TYR A 3 -0.69 19.26 1.44
C TYR A 3 -0.19 18.06 0.63
N LEU A 4 0.24 18.27 -0.62
CA LEU A 4 0.80 17.20 -1.46
C LEU A 4 2.13 16.71 -0.90
N LEU A 5 3.02 17.64 -0.50
CA LEU A 5 4.27 17.29 0.17
C LEU A 5 4.05 16.72 1.59
N LYS A 6 3.06 17.25 2.33
CA LYS A 6 2.72 16.74 3.67
C LYS A 6 2.23 15.28 3.63
N ASN A 7 1.55 14.89 2.57
CA ASN A 7 0.99 13.53 2.39
C ASN A 7 1.75 12.71 1.34
N LEU A 8 2.94 13.14 0.94
CA LEU A 8 3.72 12.54 -0.15
C LEU A 8 4.06 11.08 0.11
N GLY A 9 4.33 10.71 1.37
CA GLY A 9 4.58 9.33 1.77
C GLY A 9 3.38 8.41 1.49
N ILE A 10 2.18 8.84 1.87
CA ILE A 10 0.94 8.10 1.58
C ILE A 10 0.66 8.04 0.08
N LEU A 11 0.87 9.14 -0.64
CA LEU A 11 0.70 9.19 -2.09
C LEU A 11 1.66 8.24 -2.81
N MET A 12 2.91 8.13 -2.36
CA MET A 12 3.89 7.19 -2.91
C MET A 12 3.49 5.73 -2.66
N ILE A 13 2.96 5.40 -1.48
CA ILE A 13 2.47 4.05 -1.17
C ILE A 13 1.31 3.68 -2.10
N ILE A 14 0.36 4.61 -2.31
CA ILE A 14 -0.78 4.37 -3.21
C ILE A 14 -0.30 4.16 -4.65
N ALA A 15 0.64 4.97 -5.13
CA ALA A 15 1.20 4.83 -6.48
C ALA A 15 1.91 3.47 -6.66
N ALA A 16 2.69 3.04 -5.67
CA ALA A 16 3.36 1.73 -5.70
C ALA A 16 2.36 0.57 -5.72
N VAL A 17 1.28 0.65 -4.94
CA VAL A 17 0.19 -0.35 -4.93
C VAL A 17 -0.48 -0.47 -6.30
N VAL A 18 -0.75 0.65 -6.98
CA VAL A 18 -1.37 0.65 -8.32
C VAL A 18 -0.45 -0.01 -9.35
N VAL A 19 0.85 0.31 -9.33
CA VAL A 19 1.83 -0.30 -10.26
C VAL A 19 1.94 -1.81 -10.02
N LEU A 20 1.98 -2.25 -8.76
CA LEU A 20 2.02 -3.67 -8.40
C LEU A 20 0.75 -4.42 -8.84
N ALA A 21 -0.43 -3.80 -8.70
CA ALA A 21 -1.69 -4.40 -9.13
C ALA A 21 -1.72 -4.63 -10.65
N ILE A 22 -1.28 -3.66 -11.45
CA ILE A 22 -1.21 -3.79 -12.92
C ILE A 22 -0.28 -4.95 -13.32
N TYR A 23 0.87 -5.06 -12.65
CA TYR A 23 1.85 -6.10 -12.97
C TYR A 23 1.38 -7.49 -12.54
N ALA A 24 0.69 -7.60 -11.40
CA ALA A 24 0.11 -8.85 -10.92
C ALA A 24 -1.00 -9.38 -11.84
N VAL A 25 -1.83 -8.51 -12.41
CA VAL A 25 -2.92 -8.91 -13.33
C VAL A 25 -2.39 -9.42 -14.67
N ASN A 26 -1.34 -8.82 -15.21
CA ASN A 26 -0.81 -9.19 -16.52
C ASN A 26 -0.07 -10.54 -16.55
N ASN A 27 0.40 -11.05 -15.39
CA ASN A 27 1.17 -12.30 -15.31
C ASN A 27 0.87 -13.07 -14.00
N TYR A 28 -0.39 -13.39 -13.75
CA TYR A 28 -0.90 -13.89 -12.47
C TYR A 28 -0.16 -15.11 -11.88
N ILE A 29 0.26 -16.07 -12.73
CA ILE A 29 0.86 -17.34 -12.27
C ILE A 29 2.34 -17.19 -11.88
N ASP A 30 3.12 -16.36 -12.59
CA ASP A 30 4.55 -16.16 -12.31
C ASP A 30 4.83 -15.14 -11.19
N ASN A 31 3.81 -14.39 -10.77
CA ASN A 31 3.96 -13.24 -9.88
C ASN A 31 3.44 -13.47 -8.46
N ILE A 32 3.61 -14.69 -7.94
CA ILE A 32 3.17 -15.04 -6.58
C ILE A 32 3.79 -14.14 -5.51
N TYR A 33 5.07 -13.77 -5.67
CA TYR A 33 5.75 -12.82 -4.78
C TYR A 33 5.13 -11.44 -4.82
N LEU A 34 4.67 -10.99 -5.99
CA LEU A 34 4.02 -9.69 -6.16
C LEU A 34 2.65 -9.64 -5.48
N ILE A 35 1.88 -10.73 -5.60
CA ILE A 35 0.59 -10.88 -4.92
C ILE A 35 0.79 -10.91 -3.39
N VAL A 36 1.78 -11.65 -2.91
CA VAL A 36 2.12 -11.71 -1.47
C VAL A 36 2.56 -10.34 -0.95
N SER A 37 3.40 -9.61 -1.69
CA SER A 37 3.80 -8.24 -1.33
C SER A 37 2.62 -7.28 -1.28
N LEU A 38 1.67 -7.39 -2.22
CA LEU A 38 0.46 -6.56 -2.24
C LEU A 38 -0.39 -6.79 -0.98
N LEU A 39 -0.60 -8.05 -0.60
CA LEU A 39 -1.31 -8.42 0.63
C LEU A 39 -0.61 -7.89 1.88
N LEU A 40 0.73 -7.96 1.93
CA LEU A 40 1.51 -7.43 3.04
C LEU A 40 1.35 -5.91 3.19
N ILE A 41 1.35 -5.16 2.08
CA ILE A 41 1.15 -3.70 2.10
C ILE A 41 -0.26 -3.36 2.60
N ILE A 42 -1.29 -4.05 2.11
CA ILE A 42 -2.67 -3.86 2.58
C ILE A 42 -2.77 -4.13 4.08
N ALA A 43 -2.18 -5.24 4.56
CA ALA A 43 -2.15 -5.59 5.98
C ALA A 43 -1.39 -4.54 6.81
N GLY A 44 -0.26 -4.02 6.31
CA GLY A 44 0.51 -2.96 6.97
C GLY A 44 -0.27 -1.65 7.10
N ILE A 45 -1.02 -1.26 6.06
CA ILE A 45 -1.89 -0.07 6.10
C ILE A 45 -3.03 -0.29 7.09
N ALA A 46 -3.69 -1.45 7.05
CA ALA A 46 -4.76 -1.79 7.99
C ALA A 46 -4.25 -1.76 9.44
N ALA A 47 -3.09 -2.36 9.71
CA ALA A 47 -2.43 -2.32 11.00
C ALA A 47 -2.12 -0.88 11.43
N HIS A 48 -1.52 -0.06 10.55
CA HIS A 48 -1.24 1.35 10.85
C HIS A 48 -2.52 2.10 11.23
N ILE A 49 -3.63 1.92 10.51
CA ILE A 49 -4.91 2.56 10.84
C ILE A 49 -5.42 2.09 12.20
N ILE A 50 -5.42 0.78 12.48
CA ILE A 50 -5.90 0.21 13.73
C ILE A 50 -5.05 0.66 14.93
N PHE A 51 -3.73 0.63 14.79
CA PHE A 51 -2.81 1.06 15.85
C PHE A 51 -2.86 2.56 16.07
N ASN A 52 -2.90 3.40 15.03
CA ASN A 52 -3.10 4.85 15.22
C ASN A 52 -4.42 5.15 15.93
N LYS A 53 -5.50 4.46 15.56
CA LYS A 53 -6.80 4.66 16.19
C LYS A 53 -6.82 4.32 17.69
N LYS A 54 -5.96 3.40 18.14
CA LYS A 54 -5.79 3.04 19.57
C LYS A 54 -4.87 3.97 20.37
N VAL A 55 -4.03 4.76 19.69
CA VAL A 55 -3.11 5.71 20.34
C VAL A 55 -3.75 7.10 20.50
N GLU A 56 -4.80 7.37 19.73
CA GLU A 56 -5.56 8.61 19.75
C GLU A 56 -6.79 8.57 20.70
N GLU A 57 -7.11 7.38 21.26
CA GLU A 57 -7.99 7.20 22.45
C GLU A 57 -7.16 7.19 23.74
#